data_AF-A0A0C1Z8G4-F1
#
_entry.id   AF-A0A0C1Z8G4-F1
#
_cell.length_a   1.000
_cell.length_b   1.000
_cell.length_c   1.000
_cell.angle_alpha   90.00
_cell.angle_beta   90.00
_cell.angle_gamma   90.00
#
_symmetry.space_group_name_H-M   'P 1'
#
loop_
_entity.id
_entity.type
_entity.pdbx_description
1 polymer ?
#
loop_
_entity_poly.entity_id
_entity_poly.type
_entity_poly.pdbx_seq_one_letter_code
_entity_poly.pdbx_strand_id
1 'polypeptide(L)'
;MLSQLHNVFTRRRAPSLHQKIFAYSKQITPYLSGSYGSLSSKSIAITNDNSHIEIKRVYDGLAKSQPEAGKAYWLTRTWDLVCWQPVYVTFVSIYGLHSLPDIKNIGQFRYKEFVTGYRFFNGDHQHGTPEELIPHAGKAILELTEFFREQISEWTRIRPGFTNHLLADLLLGCLIKLQQHEQSLTNEYITEQAKLWLAACQLPDSHLASLKIDDTSGMLKLVRVSCCLVYKCDSGKYCDDCPRHPDNKKSA
;
A
#
# COMPACT_ATOMS: atom_id res chain seq x y z
N MET A 1 -20.81 5.72 8.93
CA MET A 1 -20.25 6.80 9.78
C MET A 1 -18.79 7.19 9.44
N LEU A 2 -17.96 6.36 8.80
CA LEU A 2 -16.56 6.73 8.46
C LEU A 2 -16.40 7.61 7.20
N SER A 3 -17.40 7.63 6.31
CA SER A 3 -17.40 8.45 5.09
C SER A 3 -17.78 9.93 5.32
N GLN A 4 -18.29 10.27 6.50
CA GLN A 4 -18.83 11.61 6.80
C GLN A 4 -17.78 12.58 7.40
N LEU A 5 -16.61 12.09 7.84
CA LEU A 5 -15.60 12.93 8.51
C LEU A 5 -14.55 13.56 7.57
N HIS A 6 -14.61 13.28 6.27
CA HIS A 6 -13.78 13.94 5.24
C HIS A 6 -14.54 14.99 4.42
N ASN A 7 -15.75 15.35 4.85
CA ASN A 7 -16.46 16.49 4.31
C ASN A 7 -16.16 17.67 5.22
N VAL A 8 -15.47 18.67 4.70
CA VAL A 8 -15.82 20.09 4.80
C VAL A 8 -14.59 20.96 4.42
N PHE A 9 -14.81 21.81 3.41
CA PHE A 9 -13.94 22.79 2.75
C PHE A 9 -12.80 22.25 1.84
N THR A 10 -12.86 22.63 0.55
CA THR A 10 -11.88 22.43 -0.56
C THR A 10 -12.03 21.24 -1.53
N ARG A 11 -13.23 20.65 -1.71
CA ARG A 11 -13.43 19.70 -2.84
C ARG A 11 -13.71 20.47 -4.14
N ARG A 12 -12.73 20.49 -5.05
CA ARG A 12 -12.99 20.79 -6.47
C ARG A 12 -13.55 19.55 -7.14
N ARG A 13 -14.35 19.73 -8.20
CA ARG A 13 -14.75 18.59 -9.04
C ARG A 13 -13.49 18.00 -9.67
N ALA A 14 -13.24 16.73 -9.42
CA ALA A 14 -12.07 16.04 -9.96
C ALA A 14 -12.20 15.88 -11.49
N PRO A 15 -11.10 15.78 -12.25
CA PRO A 15 -11.13 15.33 -13.64
C PRO A 15 -11.85 13.99 -13.79
N SER A 16 -12.38 13.69 -14.99
CA SER A 16 -13.20 12.50 -15.24
C SER A 16 -12.50 11.19 -14.87
N LEU A 17 -11.23 11.05 -15.23
CA LEU A 17 -10.42 9.87 -14.91
C LEU A 17 -10.24 9.70 -13.39
N HIS A 18 -9.98 10.78 -12.66
CA HIS A 18 -9.87 10.76 -11.21
C HIS A 18 -11.17 10.33 -10.54
N GLN A 19 -12.32 10.77 -11.07
CA GLN A 19 -13.62 10.30 -10.57
C GLN A 19 -13.78 8.79 -10.74
N LYS A 20 -13.33 8.21 -11.86
CA LYS A 20 -13.33 6.76 -12.08
C LYS A 20 -12.40 6.04 -11.08
N ILE A 21 -11.17 6.54 -10.90
CA ILE A 21 -10.23 6.02 -9.90
C ILE A 21 -10.89 5.99 -8.51
N PHE A 22 -11.56 7.08 -8.12
CA PHE A 22 -12.22 7.18 -6.81
C PHE A 22 -13.38 6.19 -6.66
N ALA A 23 -14.14 5.96 -7.75
CA ALA A 23 -15.23 5.00 -7.77
C ALA A 23 -14.71 3.56 -7.62
N TYR A 24 -13.72 3.17 -8.43
CA TYR A 24 -13.16 1.81 -8.40
C TYR A 24 -12.43 1.55 -7.09
N SER A 25 -11.66 2.52 -6.59
CA SER A 25 -10.98 2.42 -5.29
C SER A 25 -11.94 2.11 -4.14
N LYS A 26 -13.13 2.74 -4.13
CA LYS A 26 -14.16 2.48 -3.11
C LYS A 26 -14.80 1.10 -3.20
N GLN A 27 -14.81 0.48 -4.38
CA GLN A 27 -15.31 -0.89 -4.54
C GLN A 27 -14.35 -1.90 -3.92
N ILE A 28 -13.03 -1.62 -3.92
CA ILE A 28 -12.03 -2.45 -3.23
C ILE A 28 -12.21 -2.35 -1.70
N THR A 29 -12.35 -1.13 -1.17
CA THR A 29 -12.65 -0.90 0.24
C THR A 29 -13.18 0.51 0.49
N PRO A 30 -14.14 0.71 1.43
CA PRO A 30 -14.62 2.04 1.77
C PRO A 30 -13.54 2.97 2.34
N TYR A 31 -12.41 2.43 2.81
CA TYR A 31 -11.30 3.20 3.35
C TYR A 31 -10.40 3.84 2.28
N LEU A 32 -10.53 3.40 1.03
CA LEU A 32 -9.80 3.95 -0.11
C LEU A 32 -10.63 5.04 -0.80
N SER A 33 -10.98 6.09 -0.04
CA SER A 33 -11.81 7.19 -0.51
C SER A 33 -10.97 8.35 -1.06
N GLY A 34 -11.03 8.57 -2.37
CA GLY A 34 -10.35 9.68 -3.03
C GLY A 34 -11.08 11.03 -2.96
N SER A 35 -10.30 12.11 -3.09
CA SER A 35 -10.77 13.49 -3.23
C SER A 35 -9.84 14.28 -4.15
N TYR A 36 -10.28 15.46 -4.58
CA TYR A 36 -9.49 16.33 -5.46
C TYR A 36 -9.48 17.77 -4.95
N GLY A 37 -8.30 18.38 -4.90
CA GLY A 37 -8.10 19.74 -4.41
C GLY A 37 -6.73 19.94 -3.78
N SER A 38 -6.52 21.10 -3.17
CA SER A 38 -5.27 21.42 -2.47
C SER A 38 -5.02 20.47 -1.30
N LEU A 39 -3.74 20.19 -1.06
CA LEU A 39 -3.29 19.49 0.13
C LEU A 39 -3.26 20.46 1.33
N SER A 40 -3.52 19.95 2.53
CA SER A 40 -3.43 20.73 3.76
C SER A 40 -2.15 20.40 4.53
N SER A 41 -1.76 21.24 5.48
CA SER A 41 -0.61 20.99 6.36
C SER A 41 -0.71 19.72 7.22
N LYS A 42 -1.91 19.13 7.32
CA LYS A 42 -2.17 17.87 8.02
C LYS A 42 -2.18 16.64 7.09
N SER A 43 -1.82 16.82 5.82
CA SER A 43 -1.68 15.69 4.89
C SER A 43 -0.30 15.05 5.01
N ILE A 44 -0.23 13.74 4.81
CA ILE A 44 1.03 13.03 4.61
C ILE A 44 1.31 13.08 3.11
N ALA A 45 2.32 13.84 2.70
CA ALA A 45 2.66 14.06 1.30
C ALA A 45 4.14 14.45 1.16
N ILE A 46 4.77 14.05 0.05
CA ILE A 46 6.19 14.36 -0.21
C ILE A 46 6.47 15.88 -0.24
N THR A 47 5.47 16.68 -0.58
CA THR A 47 5.53 18.14 -0.62
C THR A 47 5.23 18.82 0.72
N ASN A 48 5.00 18.04 1.79
CA ASN A 48 4.74 18.57 3.13
C ASN A 48 5.85 18.19 4.10
N ASP A 49 6.68 19.16 4.46
CA ASP A 49 7.78 19.03 5.44
C ASP A 49 7.32 18.53 6.81
N ASN A 50 6.05 18.74 7.16
CA ASN A 50 5.47 18.31 8.42
C ASN A 50 4.87 16.88 8.39
N SER A 51 5.09 16.12 7.31
CA SER A 51 4.56 14.76 7.18
C SER A 51 5.00 13.84 8.32
N HIS A 52 6.25 13.95 8.78
CA HIS A 52 6.77 13.19 9.92
C HIS A 52 5.89 13.33 11.17
N ILE A 53 5.25 14.48 11.41
CA ILE A 53 4.37 14.71 12.56
C ILE A 53 3.13 13.81 12.49
N GLU A 54 2.48 13.74 11.33
CA GLU A 54 1.28 12.90 11.17
C GLU A 54 1.61 11.41 11.16
N ILE A 55 2.74 11.03 10.56
CA ILE A 55 3.23 9.64 10.61
C ILE A 55 3.57 9.24 12.06
N LYS A 56 4.23 10.11 12.82
CA LYS A 56 4.52 9.86 14.24
C LYS A 56 3.25 9.72 15.07
N ARG A 57 2.20 10.52 14.77
CA ARG A 57 0.89 10.38 15.43
C ARG A 57 0.21 9.03 15.17
N VAL A 58 0.44 8.42 14.00
CA VAL A 58 0.00 7.03 13.73
C VAL A 58 0.73 6.07 14.67
N TYR A 59 2.06 6.16 14.71
CA TYR A 59 2.90 5.32 15.58
C TYR A 59 2.54 5.45 17.07
N ASP A 60 2.46 6.68 17.58
CA ASP A 60 2.12 6.96 18.98
C ASP A 60 0.70 6.48 19.32
N GLY A 61 -0.23 6.59 18.36
CA GLY A 61 -1.58 6.07 18.49
C GLY A 61 -1.61 4.55 18.65
N LEU A 62 -0.86 3.83 17.81
CA LEU A 62 -0.69 2.37 17.90
C LEU A 62 -0.03 1.95 19.22
N ALA A 63 1.00 2.69 19.65
CA ALA A 63 1.68 2.43 20.91
C ALA A 63 0.76 2.56 22.12
N LYS A 64 -0.17 3.53 22.07
CA LYS A 64 -1.17 3.74 23.11
C LYS A 64 -2.29 2.71 23.07
N SER A 65 -2.77 2.33 21.89
CA SER A 65 -3.92 1.43 21.75
C SER A 65 -3.55 -0.05 21.88
N GLN A 66 -2.30 -0.42 21.58
CA GLN A 66 -1.80 -1.80 21.57
C GLN A 66 -0.42 -1.90 22.25
N PRO A 67 -0.28 -1.49 23.53
CA PRO A 67 1.00 -1.47 24.24
C PRO A 67 1.68 -2.86 24.31
N GLU A 68 0.90 -3.94 24.36
CA GLU A 68 1.34 -5.33 24.45
C GLU A 68 2.11 -5.80 23.21
N ALA A 69 1.79 -5.26 22.03
CA ALA A 69 2.36 -5.73 20.77
C ALA A 69 3.81 -5.25 20.54
N GLY A 70 4.18 -4.15 21.22
CA GLY A 70 5.52 -3.60 21.28
C GLY A 70 6.00 -2.86 20.02
N LYS A 71 7.14 -2.16 20.16
CA LYS A 71 7.72 -1.26 19.15
C LYS A 71 7.82 -1.82 17.74
N ALA A 72 8.16 -3.11 17.62
CA ALA A 72 8.28 -3.76 16.34
C ALA A 72 6.93 -3.82 15.60
N TYR A 73 5.84 -4.14 16.29
CA TYR A 73 4.50 -4.12 15.70
C TYR A 73 4.09 -2.69 15.31
N TRP A 74 4.27 -1.72 16.20
CA TRP A 74 3.88 -0.33 15.93
C TRP A 74 4.62 0.20 14.69
N LEU A 75 5.93 -0.06 14.57
CA LEU A 75 6.73 0.36 13.43
C LEU A 75 6.27 -0.31 12.12
N THR A 76 6.12 -1.65 12.12
CA THR A 76 5.63 -2.39 10.95
C THR A 76 4.27 -1.87 10.51
N ARG A 77 3.34 -1.68 11.47
CA ARG A 77 1.98 -1.25 11.16
C ARG A 77 1.94 0.19 10.68
N THR A 78 2.73 1.10 11.25
CA THR A 78 2.86 2.48 10.74
C THR A 78 3.31 2.48 9.29
N TRP A 79 4.35 1.69 8.95
CA TRP A 79 4.83 1.55 7.57
C TRP A 79 3.72 1.06 6.63
N ASP A 80 3.08 -0.06 6.97
CA ASP A 80 2.00 -0.62 6.15
C ASP A 80 0.88 0.40 5.91
N LEU A 81 0.55 1.19 6.93
CA LEU A 81 -0.51 2.19 6.87
C LEU A 81 -0.17 3.40 5.98
N VAL A 82 1.08 3.82 5.89
CA VAL A 82 1.45 4.93 4.98
C VAL A 82 1.65 4.45 3.54
N CYS A 83 1.99 3.18 3.34
CA CYS A 83 2.28 2.62 2.02
C CYS A 83 1.06 2.06 1.28
N TRP A 84 0.02 1.57 1.99
CA TRP A 84 -1.05 0.80 1.33
C TRP A 84 -1.87 1.63 0.33
N GLN A 85 -2.28 2.87 0.64
CA GLN A 85 -3.18 3.62 -0.26
C GLN A 85 -2.52 3.96 -1.60
N PRO A 86 -1.29 4.52 -1.66
CA PRO A 86 -0.64 4.80 -2.93
C PRO A 86 -0.52 3.55 -3.79
N VAL A 87 -0.08 2.43 -3.22
CA VAL A 87 0.07 1.17 -3.96
C VAL A 87 -1.28 0.65 -4.47
N TYR A 88 -2.32 0.62 -3.63
CA TYR A 88 -3.64 0.15 -4.05
C TYR A 88 -4.24 1.03 -5.15
N VAL A 89 -4.13 2.36 -5.03
CA VAL A 89 -4.62 3.30 -6.04
C VAL A 89 -3.88 3.12 -7.36
N THR A 90 -2.56 2.91 -7.31
CA THR A 90 -1.75 2.61 -8.51
C THR A 90 -2.25 1.35 -9.22
N PHE A 91 -2.46 0.25 -8.49
CA PHE A 91 -2.94 -1.00 -9.07
C PHE A 91 -4.34 -0.86 -9.67
N VAL A 92 -5.26 -0.22 -8.96
CA VAL A 92 -6.61 0.07 -9.47
C VAL A 92 -6.54 0.90 -10.75
N SER A 93 -5.64 1.88 -10.80
CA SER A 93 -5.51 2.76 -11.96
C SER A 93 -4.89 2.06 -13.18
N ILE A 94 -3.82 1.30 -12.98
CA ILE A 94 -3.12 0.63 -14.08
C ILE A 94 -3.97 -0.52 -14.65
N TYR A 95 -4.39 -1.45 -13.79
CA TYR A 95 -5.09 -2.65 -14.25
C TYR A 95 -6.56 -2.40 -14.57
N GLY A 96 -7.22 -1.46 -13.86
CA GLY A 96 -8.62 -1.17 -14.07
C GLY A 96 -8.90 -0.07 -15.11
N LEU A 97 -7.95 0.85 -15.33
CA LEU A 97 -8.18 2.05 -16.14
C LEU A 97 -7.07 2.34 -17.16
N HIS A 98 -6.04 1.48 -17.28
CA HIS A 98 -4.93 1.66 -18.21
C HIS A 98 -4.28 3.04 -18.11
N SER A 99 -4.17 3.54 -16.88
CA SER A 99 -3.64 4.89 -16.62
C SER A 99 -2.89 4.98 -15.30
N LEU A 100 -1.97 5.96 -15.21
CA LEU A 100 -1.18 6.25 -14.03
C LEU A 100 -1.32 7.75 -13.68
N PRO A 101 -2.01 8.12 -12.59
CA PRO A 101 -2.05 9.50 -12.10
C PRO A 101 -0.71 9.86 -11.43
N ASP A 102 -0.57 11.11 -11.01
CA ASP A 102 0.58 11.57 -10.20
C ASP A 102 0.57 10.96 -8.78
N ILE A 103 0.96 9.69 -8.69
CA ILE A 103 1.04 8.93 -7.44
C ILE A 103 2.13 9.46 -6.53
N LYS A 104 3.25 9.94 -7.07
CA LYS A 104 4.37 10.47 -6.28
C LYS A 104 3.90 11.58 -5.34
N ASN A 105 3.04 12.47 -5.82
CA ASN A 105 2.57 13.61 -5.03
C ASN A 105 1.17 13.38 -4.40
N ILE A 106 0.76 12.12 -4.25
CA ILE A 106 -0.50 11.79 -3.56
C ILE A 106 -0.46 12.24 -2.10
N GLY A 107 -1.51 12.95 -1.67
CA GLY A 107 -1.70 13.29 -0.27
C GLY A 107 -2.56 12.26 0.43
N GLN A 108 -2.17 11.87 1.65
CA GLN A 108 -2.94 10.96 2.50
C GLN A 108 -3.36 11.64 3.80
N PHE A 109 -4.36 11.09 4.49
CA PHE A 109 -4.86 11.65 5.73
C PHE A 109 -4.91 10.62 6.85
N ARG A 110 -4.74 11.11 8.08
CA ARG A 110 -4.83 10.30 9.28
C ARG A 110 -6.20 10.46 9.93
N TYR A 111 -6.81 9.34 10.30
CA TYR A 111 -7.92 9.28 11.23
C TYR A 111 -7.52 8.40 12.42
N LYS A 112 -7.27 9.04 13.57
CA LYS A 112 -6.67 8.40 14.76
C LYS A 112 -5.36 7.67 14.41
N GLU A 113 -5.22 6.39 14.70
CA GLU A 113 -4.05 5.57 14.39
C GLU A 113 -4.12 4.92 13.00
N PHE A 114 -5.07 5.32 12.15
CA PHE A 114 -5.25 4.77 10.80
C PHE A 114 -5.00 5.83 9.73
N VAL A 115 -4.40 5.43 8.61
CA VAL A 115 -4.23 6.28 7.43
C VAL A 115 -5.30 5.91 6.42
N THR A 116 -6.17 6.86 6.09
CA THR A 116 -7.32 6.64 5.23
C THR A 116 -7.76 7.94 4.55
N GLY A 117 -8.26 7.79 3.33
CA GLY A 117 -8.56 8.90 2.45
C GLY A 117 -7.32 9.44 1.76
N TYR A 118 -7.44 9.74 0.48
CA TYR A 118 -6.34 10.30 -0.31
C TYR A 118 -6.81 11.47 -1.17
N ARG A 119 -5.86 12.24 -1.66
CA ARG A 119 -6.12 13.42 -2.48
C ARG A 119 -5.08 13.59 -3.56
N PHE A 120 -5.57 13.83 -4.77
CA PHE A 120 -4.79 14.41 -5.86
C PHE A 120 -5.06 15.91 -5.96
N PHE A 121 -4.06 16.70 -6.34
CA PHE A 121 -4.16 18.15 -6.50
C PHE A 121 -4.01 18.61 -7.96
N ASN A 122 -3.46 17.76 -8.82
CA ASN A 122 -3.35 17.98 -10.26
C ASN A 122 -4.09 16.87 -11.02
N GLY A 123 -4.35 17.11 -12.31
CA GLY A 123 -5.08 16.20 -13.19
C GLY A 123 -4.16 15.34 -14.07
N ASP A 124 -2.86 15.34 -13.79
CA ASP A 124 -1.85 14.73 -14.66
C ASP A 124 -1.98 13.22 -14.62
N HIS A 125 -1.84 12.61 -15.79
CA HIS A 125 -1.92 11.17 -15.94
C HIS A 125 -1.19 10.72 -17.20
N GLN A 126 -0.69 9.49 -17.15
CA GLN A 126 -0.15 8.76 -18.28
C GLN A 126 -1.13 7.65 -18.66
N HIS A 127 -1.20 7.29 -19.93
CA HIS A 127 -1.99 6.17 -20.44
C HIS A 127 -1.07 5.15 -21.07
N GLY A 128 -1.43 3.87 -20.96
CA GLY A 128 -0.64 2.79 -21.53
C GLY A 128 -1.10 1.42 -21.03
N THR A 129 -0.44 0.38 -21.53
CA THR A 129 -0.58 -0.97 -20.99
C THR A 129 0.02 -1.06 -19.59
N PRO A 130 -0.32 -2.09 -18.79
CA PRO A 130 0.39 -2.34 -17.53
C PRO A 130 1.91 -2.39 -17.69
N GLU A 131 2.41 -3.06 -18.72
CA GLU A 131 3.84 -3.21 -18.98
C GLU A 131 4.54 -1.87 -19.26
N GLU A 132 3.85 -0.93 -19.90
CA GLU A 132 4.36 0.42 -20.16
C GLU A 132 4.31 1.31 -18.89
N LEU A 133 3.29 1.15 -18.05
CA LEU A 133 3.05 2.02 -16.90
C LEU A 133 3.80 1.58 -15.63
N ILE A 134 4.04 0.28 -15.44
CA ILE A 134 4.69 -0.28 -14.24
C ILE A 134 6.07 0.35 -13.98
N PRO A 135 6.98 0.53 -14.97
CA PRO A 135 8.27 1.18 -14.72
C PRO A 135 8.16 2.59 -14.13
N HIS A 136 7.21 3.39 -14.64
CA HIS A 136 6.97 4.75 -14.12
C HIS A 136 6.33 4.72 -12.73
N ALA A 137 5.39 3.81 -12.52
CA ALA A 137 4.71 3.64 -11.25
C ALA A 137 5.64 3.13 -10.14
N GLY A 138 6.51 2.17 -10.46
CA GLY A 138 7.50 1.63 -9.53
C GLY A 138 8.50 2.69 -9.09
N LYS A 139 8.97 3.54 -10.01
CA LYS A 139 9.80 4.70 -9.66
C LYS A 139 9.08 5.66 -8.70
N ALA A 140 7.82 6.01 -8.99
CA ALA A 140 7.03 6.89 -8.13
C ALA A 140 6.78 6.29 -6.74
N ILE A 141 6.51 4.98 -6.66
CA ILE A 141 6.33 4.25 -5.40
C ILE A 141 7.64 4.19 -4.62
N LEU A 142 8.77 3.93 -5.28
CA LEU A 142 10.08 3.88 -4.64
C LEU A 142 10.41 5.23 -3.99
N GLU A 143 10.30 6.33 -4.72
CA GLU A 143 10.53 7.67 -4.19
C GLU A 143 9.60 7.99 -3.00
N LEU A 144 8.33 7.59 -3.07
CA LEU A 144 7.36 7.81 -2.01
C LEU A 144 7.64 6.97 -0.76
N THR A 145 8.03 5.71 -0.94
CA THR A 145 8.37 4.81 0.18
C THR A 145 9.70 5.21 0.83
N GLU A 146 10.68 5.67 0.06
CA GLU A 146 11.91 6.25 0.60
C GLU A 146 11.61 7.50 1.42
N PHE A 147 10.76 8.40 0.92
CA PHE A 147 10.28 9.55 1.68
C PHE A 147 9.65 9.13 3.00
N PHE A 148 8.71 8.17 3.01
CA PHE A 148 8.11 7.70 4.27
C PHE A 148 9.14 7.12 5.24
N ARG A 149 10.13 6.38 4.72
CA ARG A 149 11.21 5.82 5.52
C ARG A 149 12.04 6.93 6.17
N GLU A 150 12.37 7.98 5.43
CA GLU A 150 13.09 9.15 5.94
C GLU A 150 12.29 9.88 7.01
N GLN A 151 11.00 10.14 6.77
CA GLN A 151 10.12 10.78 7.76
C GLN A 151 9.98 9.97 9.06
N ILE A 152 10.04 8.63 8.99
CA ILE A 152 10.08 7.75 10.16
C ILE A 152 11.46 7.77 10.82
N SER A 153 12.53 7.88 10.03
CA SER A 153 13.92 7.89 10.49
C SER A 153 14.26 9.07 11.39
N GLU A 154 13.49 10.16 11.30
CA GLU A 154 13.60 11.34 12.18
C GLU A 154 13.44 11.02 13.68
N TRP A 155 12.70 9.97 14.03
CA TRP A 155 12.39 9.65 15.43
C TRP A 155 12.58 8.18 15.82
N THR A 156 12.85 7.29 14.86
CA THR A 156 13.23 5.91 15.16
C THR A 156 14.05 5.28 14.03
N ARG A 157 14.89 4.31 14.35
CA ARG A 157 15.65 3.57 13.32
C ARG A 157 14.72 2.66 12.51
N ILE A 158 14.69 2.85 11.20
CA ILE A 158 14.03 1.96 10.23
C ILE A 158 15.01 1.61 9.10
N ARG A 159 15.23 0.32 8.86
CA ARG A 159 16.26 -0.15 7.91
C ARG A 159 15.66 -0.39 6.52
N PRO A 160 16.35 -0.01 5.43
CA PRO A 160 15.88 -0.24 4.06
C PRO A 160 15.52 -1.72 3.78
N GLY A 161 16.37 -2.66 4.19
CA GLY A 161 16.08 -4.09 3.96
C GLY A 161 14.77 -4.57 4.61
N PHE A 162 14.40 -4.01 5.75
CA PHE A 162 13.13 -4.32 6.40
C PHE A 162 11.93 -3.77 5.61
N THR A 163 12.02 -2.52 5.16
CA THR A 163 10.96 -1.87 4.38
C THR A 163 10.81 -2.47 2.98
N ASN A 164 11.91 -2.96 2.39
CA ASN A 164 11.90 -3.61 1.08
C ASN A 164 11.11 -4.93 1.13
N HIS A 165 11.27 -5.73 2.18
CA HIS A 165 10.46 -6.93 2.34
C HIS A 165 8.96 -6.62 2.50
N LEU A 166 8.62 -5.58 3.27
CA LEU A 166 7.23 -5.15 3.41
C LEU A 166 6.64 -4.61 2.10
N LEU A 167 7.41 -3.86 1.32
CA LEU A 167 6.98 -3.36 0.02
C LEU A 167 6.78 -4.52 -0.97
N ALA A 168 7.70 -5.49 -1.02
CA ALA A 168 7.54 -6.68 -1.84
C ALA A 168 6.26 -7.45 -1.50
N ASP A 169 6.03 -7.73 -0.21
CA ASP A 169 4.82 -8.41 0.26
C ASP A 169 3.55 -7.64 -0.12
N LEU A 170 3.57 -6.30 -0.05
CA LEU A 170 2.45 -5.44 -0.43
C LEU A 170 2.16 -5.50 -1.94
N LEU A 171 3.19 -5.39 -2.79
CA LEU A 171 3.06 -5.45 -4.24
C LEU A 171 2.53 -6.81 -4.70
N LEU A 172 3.13 -7.90 -4.20
CA LEU A 172 2.71 -9.26 -4.52
C LEU A 172 1.31 -9.55 -3.99
N GLY A 173 0.97 -9.05 -2.80
CA GLY A 173 -0.38 -9.16 -2.24
C GLY A 173 -1.44 -8.46 -3.10
N CYS A 174 -1.10 -7.31 -3.71
CA CYS A 174 -1.99 -6.64 -4.65
C CYS A 174 -2.20 -7.46 -5.94
N LEU A 175 -1.17 -8.14 -6.45
CA LEU A 175 -1.30 -9.02 -7.62
C LEU A 175 -2.18 -10.24 -7.34
N ILE A 176 -2.06 -10.86 -6.16
CA ILE A 176 -2.96 -11.95 -5.76
C ILE A 176 -4.42 -11.45 -5.69
N LYS A 177 -4.65 -10.27 -5.13
CA LYS A 177 -6.00 -9.67 -5.10
C LYS A 177 -6.54 -9.35 -6.49
N LEU A 178 -5.69 -8.91 -7.40
CA LEU A 178 -6.05 -8.70 -8.80
C LEU A 178 -6.51 -10.02 -9.43
N GLN A 179 -5.74 -11.10 -9.26
CA GLN A 179 -6.09 -12.41 -9.80
C GLN A 179 -7.40 -12.98 -9.19
N GLN A 180 -7.64 -12.72 -7.90
CA GLN A 180 -8.89 -13.12 -7.24
C GLN A 180 -10.10 -12.36 -7.79
N HIS A 181 -9.91 -11.10 -8.20
CA HIS A 181 -10.96 -10.29 -8.81
C HIS A 181 -11.21 -10.68 -10.27
N GLU A 182 -10.15 -10.92 -11.03
CA GLU A 182 -10.15 -11.28 -12.44
C GLU A 182 -9.59 -12.70 -12.63
N GLN A 183 -10.43 -13.71 -12.40
CA GLN A 183 -10.04 -15.13 -12.40
C GLN A 183 -9.56 -15.65 -13.76
N SER A 184 -9.76 -14.88 -14.84
CA SER A 184 -9.22 -15.18 -16.17
C SER A 184 -7.71 -14.96 -16.28
N LEU A 185 -7.09 -14.23 -15.34
CA LEU A 185 -5.66 -13.98 -15.32
C LEU A 185 -4.89 -15.22 -14.87
N THR A 186 -4.01 -15.72 -15.72
CA THR A 186 -3.25 -16.95 -15.45
C THR A 186 -2.13 -16.73 -14.44
N ASN A 187 -1.66 -17.83 -13.82
CA ASN A 187 -0.52 -17.79 -12.90
C ASN A 187 0.75 -17.27 -13.59
N GLU A 188 0.95 -17.63 -14.87
CA GLU A 188 2.07 -17.15 -15.68
C GLU A 188 2.02 -15.64 -15.85
N TYR A 189 0.85 -15.10 -16.24
CA TYR A 189 0.69 -13.65 -16.39
C TYR A 189 0.99 -12.91 -15.08
N ILE A 190 0.40 -13.35 -13.97
CA ILE A 190 0.62 -12.73 -12.65
C ILE A 190 2.08 -12.82 -12.22
N THR A 191 2.78 -13.92 -12.53
CA THR A 191 4.20 -14.08 -12.23
C THR A 191 5.06 -13.12 -13.05
N GLU A 192 4.73 -12.89 -14.33
CA GLU A 192 5.43 -11.88 -15.14
C GLU A 192 5.17 -10.46 -14.65
N GLN A 193 3.93 -10.14 -14.25
CA GLN A 193 3.62 -8.86 -13.62
C GLN A 193 4.40 -8.68 -12.30
N ALA A 194 4.55 -9.73 -11.51
CA ALA A 194 5.34 -9.71 -10.28
C ALA A 194 6.80 -9.34 -10.54
N LYS A 195 7.43 -9.93 -11.56
CA LYS A 195 8.79 -9.57 -11.99
C LYS A 195 8.90 -8.10 -12.38
N LEU A 196 7.95 -7.60 -13.17
CA LEU A 196 7.93 -6.19 -13.58
C LEU A 196 7.84 -5.24 -12.38
N TRP A 197 6.96 -5.55 -11.42
CA TRP A 197 6.81 -4.75 -10.20
C TRP A 197 8.04 -4.79 -9.29
N LEU A 198 8.63 -5.97 -9.10
CA LEU A 198 9.86 -6.12 -8.31
C LEU A 198 11.01 -5.34 -8.95
N ALA A 199 11.21 -5.49 -10.27
CA ALA A 199 12.24 -4.76 -11.01
C ALA A 199 12.02 -3.25 -10.95
N ALA A 200 10.79 -2.76 -11.18
CA ALA A 200 10.48 -1.34 -11.18
C ALA A 200 10.67 -0.68 -9.81
N CYS A 201 10.49 -1.44 -8.72
CA CYS A 201 10.75 -1.00 -7.35
C CYS A 201 12.17 -1.37 -6.84
N GLN A 202 13.05 -1.87 -7.71
CA GLN A 202 14.43 -2.28 -7.37
C GLN A 202 14.49 -3.33 -6.24
N LEU A 203 13.54 -4.25 -6.23
CA LEU A 203 13.43 -5.35 -5.27
C LEU A 203 13.98 -6.65 -5.87
N PRO A 204 14.62 -7.52 -5.06
CA PRO A 204 15.16 -8.78 -5.57
C PRO A 204 14.08 -9.77 -6.03
N ASP A 205 14.34 -10.47 -7.15
CA ASP A 205 13.49 -11.55 -7.67
C ASP A 205 13.34 -12.74 -6.70
N SER A 206 14.20 -12.87 -5.70
CA SER A 206 14.05 -13.87 -4.64
C SER A 206 12.70 -13.78 -3.91
N HIS A 207 12.05 -12.60 -3.95
CA HIS A 207 10.70 -12.42 -3.44
C HIS A 207 9.64 -13.24 -4.19
N LEU A 208 9.86 -13.63 -5.45
CA LEU A 208 8.94 -14.49 -6.20
C LEU A 208 8.72 -15.84 -5.54
N ALA A 209 9.69 -16.33 -4.73
CA ALA A 209 9.55 -17.58 -3.99
C ALA A 209 8.41 -17.54 -2.94
N SER A 210 7.92 -16.35 -2.59
CA SER A 210 6.75 -16.15 -1.73
C SER A 210 5.41 -16.44 -2.43
N LEU A 211 5.39 -16.43 -3.77
CA LEU A 211 4.24 -16.86 -4.56
C LEU A 211 4.22 -18.38 -4.63
N LYS A 212 3.17 -18.98 -4.07
CA LYS A 212 2.94 -20.43 -4.06
C LYS A 212 1.68 -20.74 -4.84
N ILE A 213 1.59 -21.95 -5.38
CA ILE A 213 0.33 -22.45 -5.92
C ILE A 213 -0.52 -22.94 -4.75
N ASP A 214 -1.80 -22.58 -4.76
CA ASP A 214 -2.77 -23.12 -3.84
C ASP A 214 -3.32 -24.44 -4.38
N ASP A 215 -3.08 -25.55 -3.67
CA ASP A 215 -3.45 -26.90 -4.13
C ASP A 215 -4.95 -27.09 -4.35
N THR A 216 -5.80 -26.26 -3.72
CA THR A 216 -7.26 -26.38 -3.84
C THR A 216 -7.78 -25.64 -5.07
N SER A 217 -7.34 -24.40 -5.28
CA SER A 217 -7.80 -23.56 -6.37
C SER A 217 -6.96 -23.66 -7.64
N GLY A 218 -5.72 -24.15 -7.55
CA GLY A 218 -4.72 -24.09 -8.61
C GLY A 218 -4.18 -22.68 -8.89
N MET A 219 -4.64 -21.67 -8.15
CA MET A 219 -4.29 -20.26 -8.33
C MET A 219 -3.10 -19.87 -7.46
N LEU A 220 -2.47 -18.74 -7.74
CA LEU A 220 -1.40 -18.24 -6.89
C LEU A 220 -1.96 -17.76 -5.54
N LYS A 221 -1.19 -18.02 -4.49
CA LYS A 221 -1.32 -17.43 -3.16
C LYS A 221 0.01 -16.87 -2.70
N LEU A 222 -0.05 -15.91 -1.78
CA LEU A 222 1.13 -15.32 -1.17
C LEU A 222 1.40 -15.95 0.20
N VAL A 223 2.64 -16.32 0.47
CA VAL A 223 3.17 -16.54 1.81
C VAL A 223 4.23 -15.47 2.05
N ARG A 224 3.88 -14.45 2.83
CA ARG A 224 4.72 -13.25 3.01
C ARG A 224 6.09 -13.58 3.57
N VAL A 225 7.09 -12.78 3.21
CA VAL A 225 8.43 -12.84 3.82
C VAL A 225 8.42 -12.14 5.19
N SER A 226 7.59 -11.11 5.34
CA SER A 226 7.51 -10.29 6.54
C SER A 226 6.34 -10.70 7.44
N CYS A 227 6.52 -10.58 8.76
CA CYS A 227 5.44 -10.73 9.72
C CYS A 227 4.92 -9.35 10.15
N CYS A 228 3.62 -9.09 9.99
CA CYS A 228 2.98 -7.87 10.50
C CYS A 228 2.91 -7.79 12.03
N LEU A 229 3.24 -8.88 12.74
CA LEU A 229 3.23 -9.00 14.20
C LEU A 229 1.86 -8.79 14.86
N VAL A 230 0.77 -8.76 14.08
CA VAL A 230 -0.59 -8.55 14.63
C VAL A 230 -0.97 -9.60 15.66
N TYR A 231 -0.43 -10.82 15.56
CA TYR A 231 -0.64 -11.90 16.54
C TYR A 231 -0.15 -11.56 17.96
N LYS A 232 0.65 -10.49 18.12
CA LYS A 232 1.10 -10.01 19.44
C LYS A 232 0.10 -9.08 20.12
N CYS A 233 -0.90 -8.57 19.39
CA CYS A 233 -2.02 -7.85 19.99
C CYS A 233 -2.89 -8.83 20.77
N ASP A 234 -3.56 -8.39 21.83
CA ASP A 234 -4.38 -9.27 22.69
C ASP A 234 -5.47 -10.02 21.90
N SER A 235 -6.09 -9.36 20.92
CA SER A 235 -7.09 -9.97 20.03
C SER A 235 -6.50 -10.53 18.72
N GLY A 236 -5.18 -10.53 18.60
CA GLY A 236 -4.46 -10.87 17.39
C GLY A 236 -4.38 -12.37 17.14
N LYS A 237 -4.43 -12.76 15.86
CA LYS A 237 -4.09 -14.12 15.41
C LYS A 237 -3.04 -14.03 14.31
N TYR A 238 -2.37 -15.14 14.03
CA TYR A 238 -1.54 -15.22 12.83
C TYR A 238 -2.43 -15.03 11.59
N CYS A 239 -1.97 -14.23 10.64
CA CYS A 239 -2.59 -14.17 9.33
C CYS A 239 -2.33 -15.47 8.57
N ASP A 240 -3.23 -15.85 7.67
CA ASP A 240 -3.11 -17.07 6.86
C ASP A 240 -1.85 -17.05 5.98
N ASP A 241 -1.43 -15.88 5.52
CA ASP A 241 -0.24 -15.64 4.69
C ASP A 241 1.02 -15.32 5.53
N CYS A 242 0.98 -15.46 6.86
CA CYS A 242 2.07 -15.04 7.72
C CYS A 242 3.25 -16.05 7.68
N PRO A 243 4.51 -15.62 7.54
CA PRO A 243 5.67 -16.53 7.56
C PRO A 243 5.86 -17.25 8.89
N ARG A 244 5.25 -16.73 9.97
CA ARG A 244 5.30 -17.34 11.30
C ARG A 244 4.15 -18.31 11.56
N HIS A 245 3.16 -18.39 10.66
CA HIS A 245 2.06 -19.34 10.78
C HIS A 245 2.62 -20.78 10.73
N PRO A 246 2.19 -21.70 11.62
CA PRO A 246 2.69 -23.07 11.63
C PRO A 246 2.64 -23.78 10.26
N ASP A 247 1.57 -23.54 9.51
CA ASP A 247 1.36 -24.16 8.19
C ASP A 247 2.32 -23.60 7.11
N ASN A 248 2.85 -22.39 7.31
CA ASN A 248 3.77 -21.74 6.39
C ASN A 248 5.25 -21.96 6.76
N LYS A 249 5.53 -22.49 7.97
CA LYS A 249 6.90 -22.79 8.42
C LYS A 249 7.53 -23.99 7.72
N LYS A 250 6.72 -24.84 7.07
CA LYS A 250 7.16 -26.12 6.49
C LYS A 250 7.59 -26.04 5.02
N SER A 251 7.57 -24.85 4.42
CA SER A 251 7.77 -24.65 2.98
C SER A 251 8.90 -23.67 2.64
N ALA A 252 9.84 -23.48 3.57
CA ALA A 252 11.11 -22.77 3.36
C ALA A 252 12.27 -23.76 3.22
#